data_AF-A0A9D1AEA9-F1
#
_entry.id   AF-A0A9D1AEA9-F1
#
_cell.length_a   1.000
_cell.length_b   1.000
_cell.length_c   1.000
_cell.angle_alpha   90.00
_cell.angle_beta   90.00
_cell.angle_gamma   90.00
#
_symmetry.space_group_name_H-M   'P 1'
#
loop_
_entity.id
_entity.type
_entity.pdbx_description
1 polymer ?
#
loop_
_entity_poly.entity_id
_entity_poly.type
_entity_poly.pdbx_seq_one_letter_code
_entity_poly.pdbx_strand_id
1 'polypeptide(L)'
;MAQKIIQGSETLGRQIKSRRNELGLTIEEAAARANVGTKTWCRYEAGESIRWDKGKGICRALNWYAFPEQQEEEQEGLSIQEYKDHEAWSVFLEEGFGERAALSFAVGSDILLDHISEDMEELVSMSSGTHIGQLSTSWLYGTLPEQFLTYYDFEFLYHLKCTLYELRRRAKGGDSMTAHSVLEELVLYLCSQEGDVFIELCSGNAEFEEGEESSGEDWVFDLFDDMDLITFLYSDLYLEEDHPYHFSHWSQQQFYMNPEA
;
A
#
# COMPACT_ATOMS: atom_id res chain seq x y z
N MET A 1 -13.65 -7.08 -2.20
CA MET A 1 -14.52 -7.67 -1.13
C MET A 1 -15.00 -6.56 -0.20
N ALA A 2 -15.98 -6.79 0.70
CA ALA A 2 -16.35 -5.78 1.69
C ALA A 2 -15.16 -5.53 2.64
N GLN A 3 -14.69 -4.29 2.74
CA GLN A 3 -13.58 -3.93 3.62
C GLN A 3 -13.90 -4.34 5.06
N LYS A 4 -13.06 -5.20 5.66
CA LYS A 4 -13.13 -5.50 7.09
C LYS A 4 -12.74 -4.22 7.85
N ILE A 5 -13.53 -3.84 8.86
CA ILE A 5 -13.32 -2.63 9.68
C ILE A 5 -13.23 -3.06 11.14
N ILE A 6 -12.19 -2.61 11.83
CA ILE A 6 -12.08 -2.69 13.28
C ILE A 6 -12.93 -1.57 13.85
N GLN A 7 -13.97 -1.92 14.59
CA GLN A 7 -14.89 -0.94 15.16
C GLN A 7 -14.15 -0.04 16.14
N GLY A 8 -14.24 1.27 15.90
CA GLY A 8 -13.66 2.28 16.77
C GLY A 8 -14.41 2.37 18.08
N SER A 9 -13.69 2.63 19.17
CA SER A 9 -14.30 2.94 20.47
C SER A 9 -13.47 3.98 21.21
N GLU A 10 -14.10 4.78 22.08
CA GLU A 10 -13.36 5.70 22.96
C GLU A 10 -12.34 4.98 23.84
N THR A 11 -12.61 3.71 24.19
CA THR A 11 -11.71 2.86 24.96
C THR A 11 -10.47 2.52 24.15
N LEU A 12 -10.65 2.07 22.90
CA LEU A 12 -9.58 1.76 21.97
C LEU A 12 -8.72 3.01 21.69
N GLY A 13 -9.35 4.15 21.40
CA GLY A 13 -8.62 5.41 21.17
C GLY A 13 -7.80 5.85 22.39
N ARG A 14 -8.34 5.70 23.60
CA ARG A 14 -7.59 5.94 24.84
C ARG A 14 -6.43 4.98 25.02
N GLN A 15 -6.59 3.70 24.68
CA GLN A 15 -5.51 2.70 24.76
C GLN A 15 -4.38 3.03 23.78
N ILE A 16 -4.71 3.34 22.52
CA ILE A 16 -3.76 3.78 21.48
C ILE A 16 -2.95 4.98 21.98
N LYS A 17 -3.65 6.01 22.48
CA LYS A 17 -3.02 7.23 23.02
C LYS A 17 -2.15 6.95 24.24
N SER A 18 -2.64 6.15 25.19
CA SER A 18 -1.87 5.79 26.39
C SER A 18 -0.58 5.08 26.00
N ARG A 19 -0.69 4.09 25.12
CA ARG A 19 0.45 3.30 24.68
C ARG A 19 1.49 4.12 23.91
N ARG A 20 1.06 5.01 23.02
CA ARG A 20 1.97 5.93 22.33
C ARG A 20 2.77 6.77 23.32
N ASN A 21 2.09 7.33 24.33
CA ASN A 21 2.74 8.13 25.37
C ASN A 21 3.70 7.29 26.24
N GLU A 22 3.34 6.05 26.57
CA GLU A 22 4.23 5.11 27.30
C GLU A 22 5.52 4.81 26.53
N LEU A 23 5.43 4.72 25.20
CA LEU A 23 6.58 4.52 24.32
C LEU A 23 7.37 5.82 24.07
N GLY A 24 6.90 6.95 24.59
CA GLY A 24 7.54 8.25 24.42
C GLY A 24 7.47 8.80 22.99
N LEU A 25 6.56 8.30 22.16
CA LEU A 25 6.45 8.69 20.75
C LEU A 25 5.60 9.96 20.58
N THR A 26 6.03 10.86 19.68
CA THR A 26 5.16 11.92 19.18
C THR A 26 4.08 11.35 18.26
N ILE A 27 3.06 12.15 17.96
CA ILE A 27 1.99 11.74 17.03
C ILE A 27 2.59 11.52 15.64
N GLU A 28 3.50 12.38 15.22
CA GLU A 28 4.20 12.33 13.93
C GLU A 28 5.04 11.05 13.81
N GLU A 29 5.81 10.72 14.85
CA GLU A 29 6.64 9.51 14.87
C GLU A 29 5.80 8.23 14.84
N ALA A 30 4.69 8.20 15.59
CA ALA A 30 3.81 7.03 15.63
C ALA A 30 3.06 6.84 14.30
N ALA A 31 2.59 7.94 13.71
CA ALA A 31 1.94 7.95 12.40
C ALA A 31 2.88 7.46 11.30
N ALA A 32 4.12 7.96 11.27
CA ALA A 32 5.15 7.52 10.33
C ALA A 32 5.46 6.02 10.49
N ARG A 33 5.62 5.53 11.72
CA ARG A 33 5.86 4.09 11.98
C ARG A 33 4.71 3.18 11.56
N ALA A 34 3.48 3.70 11.58
CA ALA A 34 2.30 2.97 11.17
C ALA A 34 1.97 3.15 9.68
N ASN A 35 2.79 3.89 8.93
CA ASN A 35 2.53 4.25 7.54
C ASN A 35 1.15 4.89 7.34
N VAL A 36 0.78 5.82 8.22
CA VAL A 36 -0.48 6.59 8.13
C VAL A 36 -0.21 8.09 8.31
N GLY A 37 -1.10 8.93 7.79
CA GLY A 37 -1.03 10.37 8.01
C GLY A 37 -1.23 10.75 9.48
N THR A 38 -0.59 11.85 9.92
CA THR A 38 -0.69 12.38 11.30
C THR A 38 -2.14 12.66 11.71
N LYS A 39 -2.96 13.19 10.79
CA LYS A 39 -4.39 13.44 11.03
C LYS A 39 -5.17 12.12 11.21
N THR A 40 -4.85 11.11 10.40
CA THR A 40 -5.42 9.77 10.50
C THR A 40 -5.12 9.15 11.86
N TRP A 41 -3.87 9.25 12.33
CA TRP A 41 -3.49 8.83 13.68
C TRP A 41 -4.31 9.53 14.78
N CYS A 42 -4.49 10.85 14.67
CA CYS A 42 -5.32 11.60 15.62
C CYS A 42 -6.77 11.10 15.70
N ARG A 43 -7.36 10.66 14.58
CA ARG A 43 -8.72 10.08 14.55
C ARG A 43 -8.77 8.74 15.26
N TYR A 44 -7.74 7.90 15.11
CA TYR A 44 -7.64 6.65 15.84
C TYR A 44 -7.55 6.89 17.35
N GLU A 45 -6.77 7.88 17.80
CA GLU A 45 -6.76 8.27 19.22
C GLU A 45 -8.08 8.86 19.73
N ALA A 46 -8.90 9.41 18.83
CA ALA A 46 -10.24 9.88 19.12
C ALA A 46 -11.29 8.74 19.19
N GLY A 47 -10.88 7.50 18.87
CA GLY A 47 -11.75 6.32 18.90
C GLY A 47 -12.57 6.11 17.63
N GLU A 48 -12.16 6.70 16.51
CA GLU A 48 -12.78 6.41 15.22
C GLU A 48 -12.43 5.00 14.73
N SER A 49 -13.26 4.47 13.83
CA SER A 49 -13.06 3.14 13.25
C SER A 49 -11.76 3.06 12.46
N ILE A 50 -11.11 1.92 12.57
CA ILE A 50 -9.81 1.64 11.94
C ILE A 50 -10.08 0.62 10.85
N ARG A 51 -9.67 0.93 9.61
CA ARG A 51 -9.71 -0.08 8.55
C ARG A 51 -8.77 -1.23 8.90
N TRP A 52 -9.19 -2.46 8.59
CA TRP A 52 -8.44 -3.65 8.97
C TRP A 52 -6.99 -3.63 8.48
N ASP A 53 -6.74 -3.21 7.22
CA ASP A 53 -5.41 -3.09 6.63
C ASP A 53 -4.47 -2.16 7.40
N LYS A 54 -5.00 -1.13 8.08
CA LYS A 54 -4.18 -0.21 8.89
C LYS A 54 -3.97 -0.67 10.33
N GLY A 55 -4.66 -1.72 10.76
CA GLY A 55 -4.57 -2.26 12.11
C GLY A 55 -3.16 -2.70 12.49
N LYS A 56 -2.42 -3.37 11.59
CA LYS A 56 -1.06 -3.86 11.88
C LYS A 56 -0.06 -2.74 11.99
N GLY A 57 -0.13 -1.74 11.11
CA GLY A 57 0.76 -0.57 11.17
C GLY A 57 0.66 0.09 12.54
N ILE A 58 -0.56 0.25 13.05
CA ILE A 58 -0.82 0.79 14.39
C ILE A 58 -0.27 -0.15 15.47
N CYS A 59 -0.57 -1.45 15.40
CA CYS A 59 -0.04 -2.42 16.36
C CYS A 59 1.50 -2.44 16.39
N ARG A 60 2.16 -2.42 15.22
CA ARG A 60 3.62 -2.34 15.07
C ARG A 60 4.18 -1.05 15.66
N ALA A 61 3.58 0.10 15.36
CA ALA A 61 3.98 1.38 15.93
C ALA A 61 3.85 1.41 17.46
N LEU A 62 2.89 0.67 18.02
CA LEU A 62 2.60 0.58 19.45
C LEU A 62 3.23 -0.63 20.17
N ASN A 63 4.04 -1.43 19.48
CA ASN A 63 4.58 -2.70 19.99
C ASN A 63 3.49 -3.62 20.59
N TRP A 64 2.38 -3.75 19.87
CA TRP A 64 1.30 -4.69 20.16
C TRP A 64 1.32 -5.84 19.15
N TYR A 65 1.02 -7.05 19.63
CA TYR A 65 0.84 -8.22 18.77
C TYR A 65 -0.51 -8.19 18.04
N ALA A 66 -1.55 -7.73 18.74
CA ALA A 66 -2.90 -7.50 18.23
C ALA A 66 -3.55 -6.42 19.12
N PHE A 67 -4.69 -5.88 18.69
CA PHE A 67 -5.43 -4.95 19.54
C PHE A 67 -5.83 -5.63 20.85
N PRO A 68 -5.83 -4.92 21.99
CA PRO A 68 -6.12 -5.50 23.31
C PRO A 68 -7.47 -6.21 23.40
N GLU A 69 -8.44 -5.81 22.57
CA GLU A 69 -9.80 -6.38 22.54
C GLU A 69 -9.94 -7.59 21.59
N GLN A 70 -8.93 -7.89 20.77
CA GLN A 70 -8.95 -8.94 19.73
C GLN A 70 -8.07 -10.16 20.07
N GLN A 71 -7.53 -10.25 21.29
CA GLN A 71 -6.64 -11.36 21.69
C GLN A 71 -7.37 -12.72 21.84
N GLU A 72 -8.70 -12.75 21.77
CA GLU A 72 -9.53 -13.97 21.97
C GLU A 72 -10.33 -14.42 20.72
N GLU A 73 -10.34 -13.66 19.62
CA GLU A 73 -11.00 -14.09 18.39
C GLU A 73 -10.02 -14.90 17.53
N GLU A 74 -10.32 -16.17 17.28
CA GLU A 74 -9.64 -17.01 16.29
C GLU A 74 -9.59 -16.24 14.97
N GLN A 75 -8.42 -15.72 14.60
CA GLN A 75 -8.22 -15.11 13.29
C GLN A 75 -8.51 -16.18 12.23
N GLU A 76 -9.58 -16.00 11.45
CA GLU A 76 -9.83 -16.80 10.25
C GLU A 76 -8.55 -16.79 9.40
N GLY A 77 -7.91 -17.96 9.26
CA GLY A 77 -6.68 -18.08 8.49
C GLY A 77 -6.88 -17.70 7.03
N LEU A 78 -5.81 -17.23 6.38
CA LEU A 78 -5.85 -17.00 4.93
C LEU A 78 -5.90 -18.34 4.21
N SER A 79 -6.98 -18.57 3.46
CA SER A 79 -7.03 -19.60 2.45
C SER A 79 -6.54 -19.02 1.13
N ILE A 80 -5.27 -19.27 0.77
CA ILE A 80 -4.70 -18.84 -0.53
C ILE A 80 -5.56 -19.36 -1.69
N GLN A 81 -6.12 -20.56 -1.53
CA GLN A 81 -6.95 -21.21 -2.53
C GLN A 81 -8.21 -20.40 -2.90
N GLU A 82 -8.75 -19.61 -1.97
CA GLU A 82 -9.89 -18.73 -2.24
C GLU A 82 -9.52 -17.52 -3.12
N TYR A 83 -8.24 -17.14 -3.12
CA TYR A 83 -7.73 -16.00 -3.87
C TYR A 83 -7.21 -16.37 -5.27
N LYS A 84 -7.00 -17.65 -5.58
CA LYS A 84 -6.58 -18.08 -6.93
C LYS A 84 -7.61 -17.73 -8.02
N ASP A 85 -8.88 -17.65 -7.65
CA ASP A 85 -9.97 -17.22 -8.54
C ASP A 85 -10.15 -15.68 -8.57
N HIS A 86 -9.31 -14.92 -7.87
CA HIS A 86 -9.39 -13.46 -7.82
C HIS A 86 -9.10 -12.85 -9.19
N GLU A 87 -9.84 -11.80 -9.57
CA GLU A 87 -9.72 -11.23 -10.92
C GLU A 87 -8.37 -10.57 -11.21
N ALA A 88 -7.62 -10.21 -10.17
CA ALA A 88 -6.27 -9.66 -10.25
C ALA A 88 -5.19 -10.70 -9.88
N TRP A 89 -5.54 -11.97 -9.71
CA TRP A 89 -4.55 -13.04 -9.54
C TRP A 89 -3.69 -13.13 -10.80
N SER A 90 -2.37 -13.06 -10.63
CA SER A 90 -1.41 -13.11 -11.74
C SER A 90 -0.69 -14.45 -11.75
N VAL A 91 -0.99 -15.27 -12.76
CA VAL A 91 -0.27 -16.53 -12.98
C VAL A 91 1.22 -16.27 -13.27
N PHE A 92 1.55 -15.15 -13.92
CA PHE A 92 2.93 -14.74 -14.15
C PHE A 92 3.69 -14.52 -12.83
N LEU A 93 3.07 -13.85 -11.84
CA LEU A 93 3.69 -13.65 -10.54
C LEU A 93 3.79 -14.94 -9.73
N GLU A 94 2.75 -15.78 -9.80
CA GLU A 94 2.73 -17.08 -9.14
C GLU A 94 3.87 -17.98 -9.64
N GLU A 95 4.01 -18.13 -10.95
CA GLU A 95 5.03 -18.99 -11.56
C GLU A 95 6.45 -18.42 -11.43
N GLY A 96 6.60 -17.09 -11.46
CA GLY A 96 7.91 -16.42 -11.42
C GLY A 96 8.45 -16.13 -10.02
N PHE A 97 7.55 -15.82 -9.07
CA PHE A 97 7.90 -15.26 -7.75
C PHE A 97 7.13 -15.91 -6.59
N GLY A 98 6.28 -16.91 -6.86
CA GLY A 98 5.56 -17.70 -5.86
C GLY A 98 4.14 -17.21 -5.56
N GLU A 99 3.37 -18.05 -4.87
CA GLU A 99 1.95 -17.78 -4.56
C GLU A 99 1.78 -16.52 -3.69
N ARG A 100 2.74 -16.26 -2.80
CA ARG A 100 2.75 -15.06 -1.96
C ARG A 100 2.77 -13.77 -2.79
N ALA A 101 3.56 -13.72 -3.88
CA ALA A 101 3.64 -12.55 -4.75
C ALA A 101 2.32 -12.31 -5.50
N ALA A 102 1.71 -13.37 -6.03
CA ALA A 102 0.40 -13.29 -6.68
C ALA A 102 -0.70 -12.85 -5.72
N LEU A 103 -0.71 -13.38 -4.50
CA LEU A 103 -1.63 -12.97 -3.44
C LEU A 103 -1.42 -11.51 -3.02
N SER A 104 -0.16 -11.12 -2.81
CA SER A 104 0.25 -9.77 -2.40
C SER A 104 -0.24 -8.75 -3.44
N PHE A 105 0.01 -8.99 -4.73
CA PHE A 105 -0.51 -8.13 -5.79
C PHE A 105 -2.05 -8.13 -5.84
N ALA A 106 -2.70 -9.30 -5.81
CA ALA A 106 -4.14 -9.41 -5.93
C ALA A 106 -4.87 -8.61 -4.85
N VAL A 107 -4.51 -8.81 -3.57
CA VAL A 107 -5.13 -8.12 -2.44
C VAL A 107 -4.67 -6.67 -2.34
N GLY A 108 -3.37 -6.42 -2.53
CA GLY A 108 -2.81 -5.08 -2.53
C GLY A 108 -3.46 -4.17 -3.57
N SER A 109 -3.79 -4.72 -4.75
CA SER A 109 -4.47 -3.98 -5.81
C SER A 109 -5.91 -3.59 -5.48
N ASP A 110 -6.61 -4.37 -4.64
CA ASP A 110 -7.94 -4.01 -4.14
C ASP A 110 -7.82 -2.89 -3.10
N ILE A 111 -6.91 -3.04 -2.13
CA ILE A 111 -6.68 -2.07 -1.05
C ILE A 111 -6.25 -0.71 -1.62
N LEU A 112 -5.29 -0.72 -2.55
CA LEU A 112 -4.79 0.50 -3.18
C LEU A 112 -5.88 1.19 -4.02
N LEU A 113 -6.71 0.43 -4.73
CA LEU A 113 -7.81 1.00 -5.52
C LEU A 113 -8.83 1.72 -4.61
N ASP A 114 -9.08 1.19 -3.42
CA ASP A 114 -9.92 1.82 -2.42
C ASP A 114 -9.30 3.11 -1.90
N HIS A 115 -8.01 3.10 -1.52
CA HIS A 115 -7.30 4.31 -1.08
C HIS A 115 -7.33 5.42 -2.14
N ILE A 116 -7.06 5.07 -3.40
CA ILE A 116 -7.14 6.01 -4.53
C ILE A 116 -8.56 6.56 -4.67
N SER A 117 -9.57 5.71 -4.61
CA SER A 117 -10.96 6.13 -4.81
C SER A 117 -11.46 7.02 -3.68
N GLU A 118 -11.12 6.72 -2.43
CA GLU A 118 -11.48 7.54 -1.26
C GLU A 118 -10.82 8.93 -1.30
N ASP A 119 -9.51 9.02 -1.60
CA ASP A 119 -8.82 10.31 -1.73
C ASP A 119 -9.38 11.13 -2.91
N MET A 120 -9.72 10.46 -4.03
CA MET A 120 -10.36 11.11 -5.18
C MET A 120 -11.76 11.64 -4.85
N GLU A 121 -12.57 10.91 -4.08
CA GLU A 121 -13.90 11.34 -3.67
C GLU A 121 -13.86 12.64 -2.86
N GLU A 122 -12.87 12.80 -1.96
CA GLU A 122 -12.68 14.05 -1.22
C GLU A 122 -12.24 15.18 -2.18
N LEU A 123 -11.25 14.92 -3.05
CA LEU A 123 -10.72 15.91 -4.01
C LEU A 123 -11.77 16.46 -4.97
N VAL A 124 -12.74 15.65 -5.41
CA VAL A 124 -13.83 16.10 -6.32
C VAL A 124 -14.63 17.25 -5.72
N SER A 125 -14.75 17.32 -4.40
CA SER A 125 -15.49 18.38 -3.70
C SER A 125 -14.68 19.67 -3.52
N MET A 126 -13.38 19.65 -3.85
CA MET A 126 -12.45 20.75 -3.62
C MET A 126 -12.20 21.58 -4.89
N SER A 127 -11.44 22.67 -4.74
CA SER A 127 -11.05 23.49 -5.89
C SER A 127 -10.07 22.75 -6.80
N SER A 128 -10.14 23.02 -8.11
CA SER A 128 -9.12 22.56 -9.06
C SER A 128 -7.72 23.03 -8.63
N GLY A 129 -6.72 22.15 -8.76
CA GLY A 129 -5.35 22.37 -8.29
C GLY A 129 -5.12 22.01 -6.82
N THR A 130 -6.13 21.48 -6.12
CA THR A 130 -5.94 20.88 -4.80
C THR A 130 -5.29 19.50 -4.91
N HIS A 131 -4.39 19.19 -3.97
CA HIS A 131 -3.64 17.94 -3.91
C HIS A 131 -3.87 17.19 -2.59
N ILE A 132 -3.48 15.91 -2.51
CA ILE A 132 -3.77 15.04 -1.36
C ILE A 132 -3.26 15.58 -0.01
N GLY A 133 -2.18 16.36 -0.02
CA GLY A 133 -1.63 16.99 1.19
C GLY A 133 -2.54 18.03 1.84
N GLN A 134 -3.57 18.48 1.13
CA GLN A 134 -4.57 19.41 1.63
C GLN A 134 -5.83 18.72 2.15
N LEU A 135 -5.94 17.40 1.94
CA LEU A 135 -7.08 16.62 2.43
C LEU A 135 -7.10 16.59 3.96
N SER A 136 -8.30 16.42 4.50
CA SER A 136 -8.51 16.22 5.93
C SER A 136 -7.97 14.86 6.37
N THR A 137 -8.11 13.83 5.55
CA THR A 137 -7.55 12.49 5.73
C THR A 137 -7.18 11.98 4.35
N SER A 138 -5.91 11.69 4.11
CA SER A 138 -5.46 11.05 2.87
C SER A 138 -4.80 9.73 3.20
N TRP A 139 -5.15 8.69 2.45
CA TRP A 139 -4.55 7.37 2.57
C TRP A 139 -3.21 7.28 1.85
N LEU A 140 -3.04 8.06 0.78
CA LEU A 140 -1.84 8.02 -0.05
C LEU A 140 -0.77 9.02 0.41
N TYR A 141 -1.10 9.99 1.27
CA TYR A 141 -0.17 11.02 1.72
C TYR A 141 1.10 10.46 2.38
N GLY A 142 0.97 9.41 3.20
CA GLY A 142 2.10 8.78 3.88
C GLY A 142 2.85 7.76 3.03
N THR A 143 2.25 7.33 1.91
CA THR A 143 2.75 6.21 1.11
C THR A 143 3.42 6.67 -0.18
N LEU A 144 2.97 7.79 -0.75
CA LEU A 144 3.56 8.36 -1.96
C LEU A 144 4.85 9.15 -1.65
N PRO A 145 5.79 9.24 -2.60
CA PRO A 145 7.05 9.96 -2.43
C PRO A 145 6.88 11.42 -1.98
N GLU A 146 7.61 11.86 -0.96
CA GLU A 146 7.39 13.18 -0.34
C GLU A 146 7.72 14.35 -1.29
N GLN A 147 8.77 14.21 -2.11
CA GLN A 147 9.27 15.30 -2.97
C GLN A 147 8.18 15.92 -3.87
N PHE A 148 7.20 15.11 -4.31
CA PHE A 148 6.18 15.54 -5.27
C PHE A 148 4.77 15.67 -4.66
N LEU A 149 4.64 15.78 -3.34
CA LEU A 149 3.34 15.85 -2.64
C LEU A 149 2.36 16.89 -3.19
N THR A 150 2.86 18.01 -3.72
CA THR A 150 2.02 19.07 -4.31
C THR A 150 1.50 18.75 -5.70
N TYR A 151 2.02 17.71 -6.35
CA TYR A 151 1.61 17.24 -7.68
C TYR A 151 0.58 16.12 -7.64
N TYR A 152 0.32 15.54 -6.47
CA TYR A 152 -0.67 14.48 -6.30
C TYR A 152 -2.08 15.05 -6.20
N ASP A 153 -2.58 15.54 -7.33
CA ASP A 153 -3.94 16.06 -7.48
C ASP A 153 -4.90 15.00 -8.04
N PHE A 154 -6.13 15.42 -8.35
CA PHE A 154 -7.14 14.53 -8.90
C PHE A 154 -6.71 13.91 -10.25
N GLU A 155 -6.02 14.66 -11.11
CA GLU A 155 -5.58 14.16 -12.41
C GLU A 155 -4.50 13.09 -12.24
N PHE A 156 -3.56 13.32 -11.33
CA PHE A 156 -2.56 12.32 -10.96
C PHE A 156 -3.20 11.05 -10.40
N LEU A 157 -4.12 11.15 -9.43
CA LEU A 157 -4.78 9.98 -8.86
C LEU A 157 -5.64 9.23 -9.89
N TYR A 158 -6.27 9.95 -10.83
CA TYR A 158 -6.98 9.32 -11.94
C TYR A 158 -6.02 8.53 -12.84
N HIS A 159 -4.83 9.07 -13.11
CA HIS A 159 -3.79 8.36 -13.86
C HIS A 159 -3.32 7.12 -13.11
N LEU A 160 -3.02 7.25 -11.81
CA LEU A 160 -2.63 6.14 -10.93
C LEU A 160 -3.68 5.01 -10.95
N LYS A 161 -4.97 5.39 -10.87
CA LYS A 161 -6.12 4.47 -10.99
C LYS A 161 -6.14 3.74 -12.33
N CYS A 162 -5.93 4.45 -13.43
CA CYS A 162 -5.88 3.86 -14.77
C CYS A 162 -4.72 2.87 -14.92
N THR A 163 -3.54 3.21 -14.41
CA THR A 163 -2.36 2.33 -14.40
C THR A 163 -2.63 1.05 -13.60
N LEU A 164 -3.23 1.17 -12.41
CA LEU A 164 -3.64 0.03 -11.61
C LEU A 164 -4.64 -0.89 -12.34
N TYR A 165 -5.63 -0.32 -13.03
CA TYR A 165 -6.56 -1.12 -13.85
C TYR A 165 -5.90 -1.79 -15.05
N GLU A 166 -4.86 -1.18 -15.65
CA GLU A 166 -4.08 -1.83 -16.70
C GLU A 166 -3.32 -3.03 -16.15
N LEU A 167 -2.62 -2.88 -15.02
CA LEU A 167 -1.89 -3.97 -14.36
C LEU A 167 -2.83 -5.12 -13.94
N ARG A 168 -4.02 -4.81 -13.39
CA ARG A 168 -5.04 -5.83 -13.08
C ARG A 168 -5.51 -6.56 -14.34
N ARG A 169 -5.63 -5.87 -15.48
CA ARG A 169 -5.98 -6.51 -16.77
C ARG A 169 -4.86 -7.40 -17.29
N ARG A 170 -3.59 -6.99 -17.16
CA ARG A 170 -2.42 -7.84 -17.50
C ARG A 170 -2.42 -9.12 -16.66
N ALA A 171 -2.57 -8.99 -15.34
CA ALA A 171 -2.65 -10.13 -14.42
C ALA A 171 -3.76 -11.12 -14.84
N LYS A 172 -4.98 -10.61 -15.07
CA LYS A 172 -6.13 -11.40 -15.54
C LYS A 172 -5.89 -12.10 -16.88
N GLY A 173 -5.15 -11.44 -17.78
CA GLY A 173 -4.79 -11.97 -19.10
C GLY A 173 -3.69 -13.04 -19.04
N GLY A 174 -2.98 -13.16 -17.92
CA GLY A 174 -1.75 -13.94 -17.81
C GLY A 174 -0.57 -13.28 -18.55
N ASP A 175 -0.65 -11.98 -18.83
CA ASP A 175 0.41 -11.23 -19.47
C ASP A 175 1.57 -10.94 -18.49
N SER A 176 2.71 -10.52 -19.02
CA SER A 176 3.85 -10.11 -18.20
C SER A 176 3.49 -8.93 -17.28
N MET A 177 3.98 -9.00 -16.05
CA MET A 177 3.87 -7.92 -15.05
C MET A 177 5.08 -6.98 -15.05
N THR A 178 5.98 -7.10 -16.04
CA THR A 178 7.12 -6.17 -16.21
C THR A 178 6.64 -4.72 -16.25
N ALA A 179 7.27 -3.87 -15.44
CA ALA A 179 7.00 -2.44 -15.42
C ALA A 179 7.73 -1.73 -16.56
N HIS A 180 7.05 -0.84 -17.27
CA HIS A 180 7.62 -0.07 -18.38
C HIS A 180 7.81 1.41 -18.06
N SER A 181 7.35 1.87 -16.90
CA SER A 181 7.45 3.26 -16.45
C SER A 181 7.56 3.32 -14.92
N VAL A 182 8.04 4.45 -14.40
CA VAL A 182 8.13 4.68 -12.95
C VAL A 182 6.75 4.62 -12.30
N LEU A 183 5.69 5.05 -13.00
CA LEU A 183 4.33 4.95 -12.49
C LEU A 183 3.88 3.49 -12.35
N GLU A 184 4.29 2.60 -13.26
CA GLU A 184 4.00 1.16 -13.14
C GLU A 184 4.77 0.53 -11.99
N GLU A 185 6.07 0.82 -11.84
CA GLU A 185 6.87 0.37 -10.68
C GLU A 185 6.27 0.86 -9.36
N LEU A 186 5.90 2.15 -9.29
CA LEU A 186 5.27 2.73 -8.12
C LEU A 186 3.97 2.03 -7.77
N VAL A 187 3.09 1.75 -8.74
CA VAL A 187 1.84 1.03 -8.47
C VAL A 187 2.11 -0.40 -7.98
N LEU A 188 3.04 -1.11 -8.60
CA LEU A 188 3.41 -2.48 -8.17
C LEU A 188 3.97 -2.49 -6.75
N TYR A 189 4.83 -1.52 -6.42
CA TYR A 189 5.38 -1.33 -5.08
C TYR A 189 4.30 -1.00 -4.06
N LEU A 190 3.38 -0.08 -4.36
CA LEU A 190 2.27 0.25 -3.46
C LEU A 190 1.34 -0.96 -3.24
N CYS A 191 1.06 -1.73 -4.29
CA CYS A 191 0.34 -2.99 -4.18
C CYS A 191 1.09 -3.98 -3.28
N SER A 192 2.40 -4.15 -3.45
CA SER A 192 3.17 -5.09 -2.62
C SER A 192 3.14 -4.66 -1.15
N GLN A 193 3.32 -3.37 -0.85
CA GLN A 193 3.27 -2.87 0.53
C GLN A 193 1.92 -3.16 1.21
N GLU A 194 0.80 -2.85 0.54
CA GLU A 194 -0.52 -3.10 1.11
C GLU A 194 -0.85 -4.60 1.18
N GLY A 195 -0.43 -5.37 0.17
CA GLY A 195 -0.59 -6.82 0.13
C GLY A 195 0.19 -7.53 1.23
N ASP A 196 1.43 -7.12 1.47
CA ASP A 196 2.29 -7.71 2.49
C ASP A 196 1.75 -7.41 3.87
N VAL A 197 1.31 -6.18 4.15
CA VAL A 197 0.64 -5.82 5.41
C VAL A 197 -0.61 -6.69 5.63
N PHE A 198 -1.40 -6.93 4.58
CA PHE A 198 -2.58 -7.79 4.67
C PHE A 198 -2.21 -9.25 4.93
N ILE A 199 -1.24 -9.80 4.21
CA ILE A 199 -0.77 -11.17 4.40
C ILE A 199 -0.27 -11.32 5.82
N GLU A 200 0.59 -10.42 6.25
CA GLU A 200 1.13 -10.33 7.60
C GLU A 200 0.05 -10.25 8.70
N LEU A 201 -1.08 -9.61 8.44
CA LEU A 201 -2.21 -9.50 9.38
C LEU A 201 -2.91 -10.82 9.59
N CYS A 202 -2.97 -11.64 8.56
CA CYS A 202 -3.72 -12.88 8.56
C CYS A 202 -2.80 -14.12 8.64
N SER A 203 -1.48 -13.93 8.57
CA SER A 203 -0.42 -14.95 8.68
C SER A 203 -0.18 -15.48 10.09
N GLY A 204 -0.97 -15.05 11.10
CA GLY A 204 -1.06 -15.81 12.35
C GLY A 204 -1.46 -17.28 12.11
N ASN A 205 -2.08 -17.58 10.95
CA ASN A 205 -2.60 -18.87 10.51
C ASN A 205 -2.42 -19.14 8.98
N ALA A 206 -1.48 -18.49 8.27
CA ALA A 206 -1.31 -18.74 6.83
C ALA A 206 -0.48 -20.00 6.56
N GLU A 207 -1.03 -20.94 5.80
CA GLU A 207 -0.35 -22.16 5.34
C GLU A 207 0.54 -21.84 4.11
N PHE A 208 1.62 -21.08 4.30
CA PHE A 208 2.69 -21.08 3.30
C PHE A 208 3.51 -22.36 3.47
N GLU A 209 3.94 -23.00 2.38
CA GLU A 209 4.82 -24.19 2.49
C GLU A 209 6.13 -23.79 3.20
N GLU A 210 6.62 -24.65 4.11
CA GLU A 210 7.89 -24.43 4.83
C GLU A 210 9.04 -24.20 3.81
N GLY A 211 9.48 -22.95 3.67
CA GLY A 211 10.54 -22.55 2.73
C GLY A 211 10.22 -21.33 1.85
N GLU A 212 8.94 -20.95 1.71
CA GLU A 212 8.52 -19.76 0.94
C GLU A 212 8.47 -18.46 1.76
N GLU A 213 8.72 -18.53 3.08
CA GLU A 213 8.68 -17.36 3.97
C GLU A 213 9.65 -16.25 3.57
N SER A 214 10.77 -16.57 2.92
CA SER A 214 11.82 -15.60 2.58
C SER A 214 11.84 -15.15 1.12
N SER A 215 11.23 -15.87 0.19
CA SER A 215 11.36 -15.60 -1.26
C SER A 215 10.27 -14.67 -1.81
N GLY A 216 9.24 -14.36 -1.02
CA GLY A 216 8.12 -13.52 -1.45
C GLY A 216 7.98 -12.18 -0.72
N GLU A 217 8.89 -11.82 0.19
CA GLU A 217 8.82 -10.53 0.91
C GLU A 217 9.30 -9.35 0.04
N ASP A 218 10.17 -9.60 -0.95
CA ASP A 218 10.78 -8.58 -1.82
C ASP A 218 10.54 -8.84 -3.32
N TRP A 219 9.49 -9.60 -3.66
CA TRP A 219 9.19 -10.02 -5.04
C TRP A 219 9.13 -8.87 -6.05
N VAL A 220 8.75 -7.68 -5.57
CA VAL A 220 8.63 -6.48 -6.40
C VAL A 220 10.00 -5.98 -6.88
N PHE A 221 11.05 -6.12 -6.07
CA PHE A 221 12.41 -5.74 -6.44
C PHE A 221 13.08 -6.81 -7.30
N ASP A 222 12.78 -8.08 -7.03
CA ASP A 222 13.16 -9.17 -7.94
C ASP A 222 12.53 -9.00 -9.33
N LEU A 223 11.31 -8.45 -9.41
CA LEU A 223 10.63 -8.13 -10.66
C LEU A 223 11.26 -6.94 -11.38
N PHE A 224 11.73 -5.93 -10.65
CA PHE A 224 12.36 -4.74 -11.23
C PHE A 224 13.82 -5.00 -11.65
N ASP A 225 14.49 -5.97 -11.01
CA ASP A 225 15.93 -6.23 -11.12
C ASP A 225 16.81 -5.07 -10.61
N ASP A 226 16.24 -4.21 -9.75
CA ASP A 226 16.91 -3.09 -9.10
C ASP A 226 16.19 -2.61 -7.82
N MET A 227 16.74 -1.56 -7.20
CA MET A 227 16.17 -0.86 -6.04
C MET A 227 16.04 0.65 -6.32
N ASP A 228 15.95 1.03 -7.59
CA ASP A 228 16.06 2.42 -8.04
C ASP A 228 14.86 3.23 -7.56
N LEU A 229 13.66 2.64 -7.57
CA LEU A 229 12.45 3.25 -7.02
C LEU A 229 12.65 3.75 -5.58
N ILE A 230 13.18 2.90 -4.69
CA ILE A 230 13.43 3.27 -3.28
C ILE A 230 14.57 4.26 -3.16
N THR A 231 15.66 4.02 -3.90
CA THR A 231 16.84 4.86 -3.88
C THR A 231 16.50 6.29 -4.28
N PHE A 232 15.72 6.47 -5.34
CA PHE A 232 15.46 7.79 -5.91
C PHE A 232 14.20 8.46 -5.33
N LEU A 233 13.16 7.71 -4.96
CA LEU A 233 11.91 8.32 -4.49
C LEU A 233 11.74 8.37 -2.97
N TYR A 234 12.45 7.51 -2.22
CA TYR A 234 12.23 7.34 -0.77
C TYR A 234 13.50 7.54 0.10
N SER A 235 14.64 7.95 -0.49
CA SER A 235 15.91 8.09 0.25
C SER A 235 16.39 9.54 0.45
N ASP A 236 15.46 10.49 0.56
CA ASP A 236 15.74 11.93 0.79
C ASP A 236 16.70 12.56 -0.25
N LEU A 237 16.63 12.10 -1.51
CA LEU A 237 17.34 12.69 -2.63
C LEU A 237 16.44 13.71 -3.32
N TYR A 238 17.00 14.87 -3.67
CA TYR A 238 16.32 15.83 -4.53
C TYR A 238 16.58 15.50 -5.99
N LEU A 239 15.54 15.09 -6.72
CA LEU A 239 15.61 14.80 -8.14
C LEU A 239 15.41 16.08 -8.96
N GLU A 240 16.34 16.37 -9.87
CA GLU A 240 16.20 17.44 -10.87
C GLU A 240 15.27 17.01 -12.02
N GLU A 241 14.75 17.97 -12.79
CA GLU A 241 13.74 17.73 -13.83
C GLU A 241 14.22 16.77 -14.94
N ASP A 242 15.52 16.69 -15.17
CA ASP A 242 16.13 15.78 -16.15
C ASP A 242 16.32 14.34 -15.65
N HIS A 243 16.08 14.09 -14.36
CA HIS A 243 16.23 12.77 -13.77
C HIS A 243 15.10 11.83 -14.23
N PRO A 244 15.38 10.57 -14.63
CA PRO A 244 14.37 9.61 -15.09
C PRO A 244 13.21 9.36 -14.11
N TYR A 245 13.51 9.44 -12.80
CA TYR A 245 12.53 9.29 -11.70
C TYR A 245 11.86 10.60 -11.27
N HIS A 246 12.15 11.73 -11.91
CA HIS A 246 11.41 12.96 -11.63
C HIS A 246 9.95 12.83 -12.09
N PHE A 247 9.02 13.45 -11.35
CA PHE A 247 7.57 13.29 -11.56
C PHE A 247 7.09 13.53 -13.00
N SER A 248 7.73 14.47 -13.72
CA SER A 248 7.44 14.76 -15.14
C SER A 248 7.59 13.54 -16.07
N HIS A 249 8.36 12.53 -15.65
CA HIS A 249 8.67 11.35 -16.43
C HIS A 249 7.90 10.10 -16.00
N TRP A 250 7.09 10.16 -14.94
CA TRP A 250 6.53 8.95 -14.34
C TRP A 250 5.65 8.13 -15.28
N SER A 251 4.91 8.79 -16.17
CA SER A 251 4.04 8.13 -17.15
C SER A 251 4.73 7.76 -18.45
N GLN A 252 5.98 8.16 -18.63
CA GLN A 252 6.72 7.90 -19.86
C GLN A 252 7.21 6.45 -19.83
N GLN A 253 6.96 5.73 -20.92
CA GLN A 253 7.54 4.39 -21.07
C GLN A 253 9.04 4.53 -21.33
N GLN A 254 9.85 4.07 -20.39
CA GLN A 254 11.30 4.23 -20.39
C GLN A 254 12.03 2.94 -19.99
N PHE A 255 11.34 1.96 -19.41
CA PHE A 255 11.93 0.70 -18.96
C PHE A 255 11.57 -0.45 -19.91
N TYR A 256 12.53 -1.35 -20.12
CA TYR A 256 12.35 -2.60 -20.87
C TYR A 256 11.63 -2.41 -22.22
N MET A 257 11.91 -1.28 -22.89
CA MET A 257 11.36 -0.96 -24.19
C MET A 257 12.02 -1.88 -25.23
N ASN A 258 11.28 -2.88 -25.72
CA ASN A 258 11.74 -3.66 -26.86
C ASN A 258 12.01 -2.71 -28.04
N PRO A 259 13.23 -2.67 -28.61
CA PRO A 259 13.57 -1.71 -29.66
C PRO A 259 12.87 -1.92 -31.01
N GLU A 260 11.98 -2.91 -31.17
CA GLU A 260 11.47 -3.31 -32.48
C GLU A 260 9.96 -3.56 -32.47
N ALA A 261 9.23 -2.60 -33.06
CA ALA A 261 7.91 -2.78 -33.66
C ALA A 261 8.03 -2.52 -35.18
#